data_AF-A0A0G4FBA9-F1
#
_entry.id   AF-A0A0G4FBA9-F1
#
_cell.length_a   1.000
_cell.length_b   1.000
_cell.length_c   1.000
_cell.angle_alpha   90.00
_cell.angle_beta   90.00
_cell.angle_gamma   90.00
#
_symmetry.space_group_name_H-M   'P 1'
#
loop_
_entity.id
_entity.type
_entity.pdbx_description
1 polymer ?
#
loop_
_entity_poly.entity_id
_entity_poly.type
_entity_poly.pdbx_seq_one_letter_code
_entity_poly.pdbx_strand_id
1 'polypeptide(L)'
;MQINVGGFAMTFPSGVLLRKGLRGTCVAVLLHRFDEWMLQDADGTLFIDAYPLYFSWLGEKLCRLKHGWVDEIKIFDAVQPIPFYHGIFFAESPIAIDKPTEDSESQSAFNSFIAMMGMFIKSSAVRGGRGGAEVLSVTVDGRTVATTDATLADFDTLNDRFTKYGRTPIVDVSAHHFDLQAPRQPPQAT
;
A
#
# COMPACT_ATOMS: atom_id res chain seq x y z
N MET A 1 -12.43 -7.01 -0.22
CA MET A 1 -12.54 -5.58 -0.59
C MET A 1 -11.86 -5.36 -1.93
N GLN A 2 -12.15 -4.27 -2.63
CA GLN A 2 -11.32 -3.84 -3.76
C GLN A 2 -10.23 -2.89 -3.24
N ILE A 3 -9.01 -3.04 -3.78
CA ILE A 3 -7.89 -2.12 -3.54
C ILE A 3 -7.20 -1.83 -4.87
N ASN A 4 -6.62 -0.65 -4.99
CA ASN A 4 -5.70 -0.29 -6.06
C ASN A 4 -4.28 -0.29 -5.49
N VAL A 5 -3.43 -1.19 -5.97
CA VAL A 5 -2.03 -1.25 -5.54
C VAL A 5 -1.17 -0.78 -6.70
N GLY A 6 -0.58 0.40 -6.57
CA GLY A 6 0.34 0.91 -7.59
C GLY A 6 -0.23 1.06 -9.01
N GLY A 7 -1.54 1.22 -9.15
CA GLY A 7 -2.25 1.33 -10.43
C GLY A 7 -2.96 0.03 -10.84
N PHE A 8 -2.81 -1.05 -10.07
CA PHE A 8 -3.45 -2.33 -10.34
C PHE A 8 -4.62 -2.56 -9.38
N ALA A 9 -5.84 -2.45 -9.89
CA ALA A 9 -7.04 -2.80 -9.15
C ALA A 9 -7.14 -4.32 -8.95
N MET A 10 -7.38 -4.76 -7.72
CA MET A 10 -7.53 -6.17 -7.39
C MET A 10 -8.52 -6.41 -6.25
N THR A 11 -9.18 -7.57 -6.30
CA THR A 11 -9.96 -8.07 -5.18
C THR A 11 -9.04 -8.69 -4.15
N PHE A 12 -9.02 -8.11 -2.96
CA PHE A 12 -8.15 -8.55 -1.88
C PHE A 12 -8.98 -9.17 -0.73
N PRO A 13 -8.62 -10.38 -0.25
CA PRO A 13 -9.33 -11.10 0.80
C PRO A 13 -9.01 -10.55 2.21
N SER A 14 -9.13 -9.23 2.41
CA SER A 14 -8.78 -8.54 3.65
C SER A 14 -9.46 -9.11 4.90
N GLY A 15 -10.67 -9.64 4.80
CA GLY A 15 -11.37 -10.26 5.93
C GLY A 15 -10.64 -11.47 6.53
N VAL A 16 -9.76 -12.14 5.77
CA VAL A 16 -8.92 -13.25 6.29
C VAL A 16 -7.87 -12.73 7.28
N LEU A 17 -7.44 -11.47 7.15
CA LEU A 17 -6.50 -10.83 8.08
C LEU A 17 -7.08 -10.68 9.49
N LEU A 18 -8.39 -10.78 9.67
CA LEU A 18 -9.03 -10.69 10.99
C LEU A 18 -8.90 -11.99 11.82
N ARG A 19 -8.36 -13.07 11.25
CA ARG A 19 -8.14 -14.34 11.95
C ARG A 19 -7.06 -14.22 13.02
N LYS A 20 -7.13 -15.10 14.03
CA LYS A 20 -6.09 -15.24 15.05
C LYS A 20 -4.73 -15.51 14.36
N GLY A 21 -3.69 -14.82 14.81
CA GLY A 21 -2.34 -14.88 14.22
C GLY A 21 -2.11 -13.88 13.08
N LEU A 22 -3.16 -13.32 12.45
CA LEU A 22 -3.03 -12.31 11.40
C LEU A 22 -3.53 -10.93 11.82
N ARG A 23 -4.49 -10.87 12.74
CA ARG A 23 -5.11 -9.60 13.21
C ARG A 23 -4.10 -8.60 13.78
N GLY A 24 -2.99 -9.10 14.31
CA GLY A 24 -1.91 -8.29 14.87
C GLY A 24 -0.92 -7.77 13.84
N THR A 25 -1.09 -8.02 12.53
CA THR A 25 -0.15 -7.53 11.52
C THR A 25 -0.41 -6.07 11.16
N CYS A 26 0.64 -5.34 10.77
CA CYS A 26 0.53 -3.95 10.32
C CYS A 26 -0.49 -3.77 9.18
N VAL A 27 -0.55 -4.70 8.21
CA VAL A 27 -1.53 -4.66 7.11
C VAL A 27 -2.97 -4.88 7.59
N ALA A 28 -3.17 -5.74 8.60
CA ALA A 28 -4.49 -5.93 9.18
C ALA A 28 -4.97 -4.64 9.87
N VAL A 29 -4.08 -3.99 10.64
CA VAL A 29 -4.40 -2.73 11.32
C VAL A 29 -4.60 -1.59 10.33
N LEU A 30 -3.72 -1.45 9.33
CA LEU A 30 -3.84 -0.42 8.32
C LEU A 30 -5.19 -0.50 7.59
N LEU A 31 -5.56 -1.70 7.11
CA LEU A 31 -6.77 -1.88 6.28
C LEU A 31 -8.09 -1.92 7.05
N HIS A 32 -8.08 -2.21 8.36
CA HIS A 32 -9.32 -2.38 9.14
C HIS A 32 -9.50 -1.35 10.25
N ARG A 33 -8.47 -0.55 10.57
CA ARG A 33 -8.54 0.54 11.55
C ARG A 33 -8.31 1.93 10.95
N PHE A 34 -7.52 2.02 9.88
CA PHE A 34 -7.07 3.30 9.31
C PHE A 34 -7.27 3.39 7.80
N ASP A 35 -8.27 2.71 7.27
CA ASP A 35 -8.66 2.81 5.86
C ASP A 35 -8.98 4.25 5.45
N GLU A 36 -9.68 5.00 6.30
CA GLU A 36 -9.97 6.43 6.09
C GLU A 36 -8.70 7.32 6.06
N TRP A 37 -7.55 6.82 6.50
CA TRP A 37 -6.27 7.53 6.45
C TRP A 37 -5.46 7.20 5.20
N MET A 38 -5.93 6.27 4.38
CA MET A 38 -5.30 5.94 3.12
C MET A 38 -5.82 6.86 2.01
N LEU A 39 -5.03 6.96 0.94
CA LEU A 39 -5.49 7.61 -0.28
C LEU A 39 -6.53 6.75 -1.00
N GLN A 40 -7.33 7.38 -1.85
CA GLN A 40 -8.19 6.71 -2.79
C GLN A 40 -7.78 7.14 -4.20
N ASP A 41 -7.96 6.27 -5.18
CA ASP A 41 -7.82 6.63 -6.59
C ASP A 41 -9.02 7.45 -7.09
N ALA A 42 -8.99 7.84 -8.37
CA ALA A 42 -10.05 8.64 -8.98
C ALA A 42 -11.44 7.98 -8.96
N ASP A 43 -11.51 6.66 -8.80
CA ASP A 43 -12.74 5.90 -8.72
C ASP A 43 -13.21 5.68 -7.26
N GLY A 44 -12.52 6.27 -6.28
CA GLY A 44 -12.81 6.11 -4.86
C GLY A 44 -12.30 4.77 -4.29
N THR A 45 -11.45 4.04 -5.01
CA THR A 45 -10.89 2.77 -4.52
C THR A 45 -9.67 3.06 -3.65
N LEU A 46 -9.61 2.44 -2.46
CA LEU A 46 -8.49 2.56 -1.54
C LEU A 46 -7.17 2.22 -2.24
N PHE A 47 -6.22 3.16 -2.20
CA PHE A 47 -4.94 3.10 -2.89
C PHE A 47 -3.80 2.76 -1.93
N ILE A 48 -2.92 1.85 -2.37
CA ILE A 48 -1.69 1.50 -1.65
C ILE A 48 -0.51 1.75 -2.59
N ASP A 49 0.38 2.65 -2.19
CA ASP A 49 1.60 2.96 -2.93
C ASP A 49 2.66 1.86 -2.72
N ALA A 50 2.42 0.70 -3.33
CA ALA A 50 3.25 -0.49 -3.21
C ALA A 50 3.37 -1.21 -4.55
N TYR A 51 4.23 -2.24 -4.59
CA TYR A 51 4.37 -3.08 -5.77
C TYR A 51 3.21 -4.09 -5.88
N PRO A 52 2.45 -4.10 -6.99
CA PRO A 52 1.25 -4.92 -7.13
C PRO A 52 1.45 -6.42 -6.90
N LEU A 53 2.58 -6.98 -7.39
CA LEU A 53 2.87 -8.41 -7.28
C LEU A 53 2.91 -8.91 -5.84
N TYR A 54 3.32 -8.08 -4.87
CA TYR A 54 3.28 -8.47 -3.47
C TYR A 54 1.85 -8.71 -2.99
N PHE A 55 0.92 -7.79 -3.29
CA PHE A 55 -0.48 -7.94 -2.88
C PHE A 55 -1.21 -9.04 -3.65
N SER A 56 -0.86 -9.27 -4.92
CA SER A 56 -1.35 -10.44 -5.68
C SER A 56 -0.91 -11.76 -5.03
N TRP A 57 0.38 -11.89 -4.70
CA TRP A 57 0.91 -13.05 -3.99
C TRP A 57 0.25 -13.23 -2.62
N LEU A 58 0.16 -12.16 -1.83
CA LEU A 58 -0.45 -12.21 -0.50
C LEU A 58 -1.94 -12.58 -0.58
N GLY A 59 -2.66 -12.03 -1.55
CA GLY A 59 -4.06 -12.36 -1.82
C GLY A 59 -4.23 -13.86 -2.12
N GLU A 60 -3.36 -14.44 -2.95
CA GLU A 60 -3.33 -15.88 -3.21
C GLU A 60 -3.12 -16.68 -1.90
N LYS A 61 -2.13 -16.31 -1.08
CA LYS A 61 -1.85 -17.00 0.19
C LYS A 61 -3.02 -16.92 1.18
N LEU A 62 -3.65 -15.76 1.30
CA LEU A 62 -4.83 -15.56 2.14
C LEU A 62 -6.02 -16.38 1.62
N CYS A 63 -6.20 -16.51 0.31
CA CYS A 63 -7.21 -17.39 -0.28
C CYS A 63 -6.95 -18.86 0.05
N ARG A 64 -5.70 -19.35 -0.08
CA ARG A 64 -5.34 -20.72 0.31
C ARG A 64 -5.63 -20.98 1.79
N LEU A 65 -5.27 -20.04 2.66
CA LEU A 65 -5.57 -20.10 4.10
C LEU A 65 -7.08 -20.08 4.35
N LYS A 66 -7.84 -19.28 3.60
CA LYS A 66 -9.30 -19.22 3.69
C LYS A 66 -9.93 -20.58 3.47
N HIS A 67 -9.44 -21.32 2.47
CA HIS A 67 -9.92 -22.65 2.08
C HIS A 67 -9.30 -23.81 2.88
N GLY A 68 -8.40 -23.53 3.83
CA GLY A 68 -7.75 -24.57 4.64
C GLY A 68 -6.75 -25.42 3.87
N TRP A 69 -6.22 -24.93 2.75
CA TRP A 69 -5.19 -25.64 1.97
C TRP A 69 -3.79 -25.49 2.56
N VAL A 70 -3.61 -24.50 3.43
CA VAL A 70 -2.39 -24.23 4.18
C VAL A 70 -2.79 -23.75 5.58
N ASP A 71 -1.98 -24.03 6.58
CA ASP A 71 -2.22 -23.61 7.97
C ASP A 71 -1.65 -22.22 8.29
N GLU A 72 -0.67 -21.78 7.50
CA GLU A 72 0.05 -20.52 7.72
C GLU A 72 0.55 -19.90 6.41
N ILE A 73 0.90 -18.62 6.48
CA ILE A 73 1.51 -17.89 5.37
C ILE A 73 3.02 -17.95 5.54
N LYS A 74 3.68 -18.75 4.70
CA LYS A 74 5.14 -18.85 4.63
C LYS A 74 5.64 -18.24 3.32
N ILE A 75 6.74 -17.51 3.42
CA ILE A 75 7.52 -17.09 2.26
C ILE A 75 8.31 -18.29 1.76
N PHE A 76 8.02 -18.75 0.54
CA PHE A 76 8.83 -19.73 -0.18
C PHE A 76 9.22 -19.14 -1.53
N ASP A 77 10.49 -19.28 -1.92
CA ASP A 77 11.03 -18.89 -3.24
C ASP A 77 10.62 -17.48 -3.69
N ALA A 78 10.52 -16.55 -2.75
CA ALA A 78 10.02 -15.22 -3.02
C ALA A 78 11.09 -14.36 -3.67
N VAL A 79 10.85 -13.97 -4.93
CA VAL A 79 11.62 -12.93 -5.60
C VAL A 79 11.32 -11.57 -4.99
N GLN A 80 12.30 -10.65 -5.05
CA GLN A 80 12.03 -9.25 -4.72
C GLN A 80 10.86 -8.74 -5.58
N PRO A 81 9.97 -7.90 -5.02
CA PRO A 81 10.07 -7.23 -3.72
C PRO A 81 9.21 -7.87 -2.63
N ILE A 82 8.83 -9.15 -2.77
CA ILE A 82 7.94 -9.81 -1.81
C ILE A 82 8.52 -9.76 -0.39
N PRO A 83 9.80 -10.11 -0.12
CA PRO A 83 10.33 -10.05 1.24
C PRO A 83 10.34 -8.64 1.85
N PHE A 84 10.64 -7.62 1.04
CA PHE A 84 10.66 -6.22 1.50
C PHE A 84 9.28 -5.78 2.00
N TYR A 85 8.25 -5.89 1.15
CA TYR A 85 6.90 -5.50 1.52
C TYR A 85 6.32 -6.43 2.59
N HIS A 86 6.65 -7.71 2.59
CA HIS A 86 6.24 -8.61 3.65
C HIS A 86 6.81 -8.19 5.01
N GLY A 87 8.08 -7.82 5.07
CA GLY A 87 8.71 -7.35 6.31
C GLY A 87 8.01 -6.12 6.91
N ILE A 88 7.42 -5.26 6.07
CA ILE A 88 6.70 -4.05 6.52
C ILE A 88 5.25 -4.39 6.87
N PHE A 89 4.52 -5.01 5.93
CA PHE A 89 3.08 -5.25 6.06
C PHE A 89 2.74 -6.37 7.05
N PHE A 90 3.60 -7.40 7.16
CA PHE A 90 3.41 -8.53 8.07
C PHE A 90 4.16 -8.40 9.39
N ALA A 91 4.86 -7.29 9.63
CA ALA A 91 5.37 -6.95 10.96
C ALA A 91 4.24 -6.96 12.00
N GLU A 92 4.59 -7.30 13.24
CA GLU A 92 3.67 -7.17 14.37
C GLU A 92 3.38 -5.69 14.62
N SER A 93 2.09 -5.36 14.62
CA SER A 93 1.60 -4.03 14.90
C SER A 93 1.69 -3.76 16.41
N PRO A 94 2.23 -2.60 16.82
CA PRO A 94 2.30 -2.22 18.23
C PRO A 94 0.91 -1.86 18.79
N ILE A 95 -0.09 -1.71 17.93
CA ILE A 95 -1.47 -1.40 18.29
C ILE A 95 -2.42 -2.48 17.74
N ALA A 96 -3.47 -2.78 18.49
CA ALA A 96 -4.53 -3.69 18.06
C ALA A 96 -5.56 -2.97 17.19
N ILE A 97 -6.26 -3.73 16.34
CA ILE A 97 -7.37 -3.20 15.52
C ILE A 97 -8.47 -2.58 16.41
N ASP A 98 -8.78 -3.22 17.54
CA ASP A 98 -9.96 -2.88 18.36
C ASP A 98 -9.67 -1.94 19.54
N LYS A 99 -8.42 -1.53 19.77
CA LYS A 99 -8.06 -0.74 20.96
C LYS A 99 -8.16 0.78 20.70
N PRO A 100 -8.89 1.55 21.52
CA PRO A 100 -8.87 3.02 21.47
C PRO A 100 -7.45 3.59 21.68
N THR A 101 -7.20 4.80 21.19
CA THR A 101 -5.87 5.46 21.23
C THR A 101 -5.65 6.33 22.49
N GLU A 102 -6.35 6.07 23.60
CA GLU A 102 -6.61 7.11 24.62
C GLU A 102 -5.63 7.17 25.82
N ASP A 103 -4.68 6.25 25.97
CA ASP A 103 -3.67 6.30 27.05
C ASP A 103 -2.24 6.60 26.55
N SER A 104 -1.34 6.96 27.47
CA SER A 104 0.03 7.36 27.11
C SER A 104 0.87 6.23 26.51
N GLU A 105 0.65 4.99 26.93
CA GLU A 105 1.29 3.82 26.32
C GLU A 105 0.75 3.59 24.90
N SER A 106 -0.56 3.81 24.71
CA SER A 106 -1.24 3.81 23.42
C SER A 106 -0.71 4.92 22.52
N GLN A 107 -0.31 6.08 23.06
CA GLN A 107 0.32 7.13 22.26
C GLN A 107 1.71 6.74 21.77
N SER A 108 2.53 6.09 22.61
CA SER A 108 3.85 5.58 22.18
C SER A 108 3.69 4.49 21.12
N ALA A 109 2.83 3.50 21.37
CA ALA A 109 2.54 2.43 20.43
C ALA A 109 1.96 2.97 19.10
N PHE A 110 1.08 3.97 19.19
CA PHE A 110 0.54 4.66 18.03
C PHE A 110 1.63 5.36 17.22
N ASN A 111 2.52 6.11 17.87
CA ASN A 111 3.66 6.75 17.20
C ASN A 111 4.57 5.73 16.52
N SER A 112 4.81 4.57 17.13
CA SER A 112 5.55 3.46 16.52
C SER A 112 4.83 2.90 15.29
N PHE A 113 3.50 2.75 15.34
CA PHE A 113 2.72 2.35 14.18
C PHE A 113 2.84 3.36 13.03
N ILE A 114 2.70 4.65 13.32
CA ILE A 114 2.87 5.72 12.32
C ILE A 114 4.29 5.73 11.75
N ALA A 115 5.32 5.46 12.56
CA ALA A 115 6.69 5.36 12.07
C ALA A 115 6.85 4.23 11.03
N MET A 116 6.19 3.08 11.26
CA MET A 116 6.22 1.91 10.36
C MET A 116 5.37 2.10 9.11
N MET A 117 4.14 2.62 9.26
CA MET A 117 3.14 2.63 8.19
C MET A 117 2.90 4.01 7.57
N GLY A 118 3.57 5.05 8.08
CA GLY A 118 3.38 6.44 7.65
C GLY A 118 3.55 6.65 6.15
N MET A 119 4.43 5.89 5.48
CA MET A 119 4.62 5.97 4.03
C MET A 119 3.39 5.54 3.20
N PHE A 120 2.42 4.85 3.80
CA PHE A 120 1.16 4.45 3.16
C PHE A 120 -0.05 5.26 3.66
N ILE A 121 0.18 6.18 4.59
CA ILE A 121 -0.85 7.02 5.20
C ILE A 121 -0.77 8.41 4.57
N LYS A 122 -1.91 8.93 4.11
CA LYS A 122 -1.96 10.27 3.50
C LYS A 122 -1.43 11.31 4.49
N SER A 123 -0.59 12.19 3.98
CA SER A 123 0.15 13.20 4.76
C SER A 123 -0.74 14.09 5.62
N SER A 124 -1.97 14.32 5.17
CA SER A 124 -2.96 15.15 5.86
C SER A 124 -3.77 14.42 6.95
N ALA A 125 -3.75 13.09 7.02
CA ALA A 125 -4.59 12.35 7.96
C ALA A 125 -4.09 12.43 9.41
N VAL A 126 -2.76 12.40 9.59
CA VAL A 126 -2.12 12.32 10.91
C VAL A 126 -0.69 12.82 10.84
N ARG A 127 -0.21 13.42 11.94
CA ARG A 127 1.21 13.78 12.08
C ARG A 127 2.08 12.54 11.90
N GLY A 128 2.98 12.57 10.91
CA GLY A 128 3.87 11.45 10.56
C GLY A 128 3.37 10.61 9.38
N GLY A 129 2.16 10.87 8.86
CA GLY A 129 1.75 10.44 7.53
C GLY A 129 2.68 11.03 6.47
N ARG A 130 3.14 10.20 5.55
CA ARG A 130 4.17 10.51 4.54
C ARG A 130 3.82 9.94 3.16
N GLY A 131 2.68 9.28 3.01
CA GLY A 131 2.23 8.70 1.75
C GLY A 131 1.62 9.70 0.77
N GLY A 132 2.03 10.97 0.83
CA GLY A 132 1.56 11.99 -0.13
C GLY A 132 0.15 12.53 0.14
N ALA A 133 -0.33 13.35 -0.79
CA ALA A 133 -1.65 13.97 -0.77
C ALA A 133 -2.55 13.48 -1.91
N GLU A 134 -1.96 12.96 -3.00
CA GLU A 134 -2.71 12.57 -4.19
C GLU A 134 -2.13 11.33 -4.87
N VAL A 135 -2.99 10.63 -5.63
CA VAL A 135 -2.61 9.52 -6.50
C VAL A 135 -2.39 10.05 -7.91
N LEU A 136 -1.17 9.88 -8.40
CA LEU A 136 -0.70 10.34 -9.70
C LEU A 136 -0.42 9.15 -10.63
N SER A 137 -0.56 9.40 -11.92
CA SER A 137 -0.24 8.45 -12.98
C SER A 137 1.12 8.79 -13.58
N VAL A 138 1.96 7.78 -13.81
CA VAL A 138 3.30 7.91 -14.37
C VAL A 138 3.50 6.87 -15.46
N THR A 139 4.22 7.20 -16.52
CA THR A 139 4.61 6.23 -17.55
C THR A 139 6.07 5.84 -17.36
N VAL A 140 6.33 4.57 -17.07
CA VAL A 140 7.68 4.00 -16.92
C VAL A 140 7.85 2.91 -17.99
N ASP A 141 8.82 3.09 -18.91
CA ASP A 141 9.09 2.15 -20.00
C ASP A 141 7.83 1.76 -20.80
N GLY A 142 7.03 2.77 -21.16
CA GLY A 142 5.76 2.60 -21.88
C GLY A 142 4.64 1.94 -21.08
N ARG A 143 4.82 1.70 -19.77
CA ARG A 143 3.78 1.20 -18.87
C ARG A 143 3.29 2.30 -17.94
N THR A 144 1.99 2.55 -17.97
CA THR A 144 1.34 3.44 -17.03
C THR A 144 1.15 2.75 -15.67
N VAL A 145 1.56 3.44 -14.61
CA VAL A 145 1.51 2.99 -13.21
C VAL A 145 0.99 4.13 -12.35
N ALA A 146 0.39 3.80 -11.21
CA ALA A 146 -0.02 4.82 -10.25
C ALA A 146 0.93 4.87 -9.03
N THR A 147 1.14 6.06 -8.50
CA THR A 147 2.06 6.37 -7.40
C THR A 147 1.57 7.62 -6.68
N THR A 148 2.21 8.00 -5.58
CA THR A 148 1.92 9.27 -4.90
C THR A 148 2.87 10.38 -5.29
N ASP A 149 2.45 11.62 -5.09
CA ASP A 149 3.29 12.82 -5.12
C ASP A 149 4.49 12.70 -4.17
N ALA A 150 4.31 12.11 -2.99
CA ALA A 150 5.42 11.87 -2.05
C ALA A 150 6.46 10.89 -2.61
N THR A 151 6.03 9.77 -3.21
CA THR A 151 6.97 8.84 -3.86
C THR A 151 7.62 9.48 -5.08
N LEU A 152 6.93 10.35 -5.82
CA LEU A 152 7.53 11.08 -6.95
C LEU A 152 8.56 12.11 -6.52
N ALA A 153 8.31 12.81 -5.40
CA ALA A 153 9.26 13.77 -4.83
C ALA A 153 10.51 13.08 -4.27
N ASP A 154 10.39 11.82 -3.82
CA ASP A 154 11.51 10.99 -3.38
C ASP A 154 12.00 10.09 -4.52
N PHE A 155 12.88 10.68 -5.33
CA PHE A 155 13.41 10.05 -6.53
C PHE A 155 14.04 8.69 -6.28
N ASP A 156 14.73 8.50 -5.15
CA ASP A 156 15.36 7.23 -4.80
C ASP A 156 14.30 6.17 -4.50
N THR A 157 13.23 6.54 -3.79
CA THR A 157 12.11 5.63 -3.52
C THR A 157 11.36 5.25 -4.80
N LEU A 158 11.09 6.22 -5.69
CA LEU A 158 10.50 5.94 -7.01
C LEU A 158 11.41 5.01 -7.83
N ASN A 159 12.70 5.32 -7.86
CA ASN A 159 13.70 4.55 -8.58
C ASN A 159 13.80 3.11 -8.04
N ASP A 160 13.91 2.93 -6.73
CA ASP A 160 13.93 1.61 -6.09
C ASP A 160 12.65 0.83 -6.42
N ARG A 161 11.48 1.50 -6.43
CA ARG A 161 10.20 0.87 -6.77
C ARG A 161 10.19 0.23 -8.16
N PHE A 162 10.79 0.85 -9.16
CA PHE A 162 10.79 0.32 -10.53
C PHE A 162 12.03 -0.51 -10.88
N THR A 163 13.21 -0.13 -10.37
CA THR A 163 14.48 -0.76 -10.75
C THR A 163 14.88 -1.92 -9.84
N LYS A 164 14.73 -1.75 -8.53
CA LYS A 164 15.16 -2.73 -7.52
C LYS A 164 14.06 -3.72 -7.18
N TYR A 165 12.83 -3.23 -7.18
CA TYR A 165 11.63 -3.97 -6.81
C TYR A 165 10.78 -4.35 -8.04
N GLY A 166 10.89 -3.59 -9.13
CA GLY A 166 10.28 -3.91 -10.42
C GLY A 166 11.22 -4.74 -11.31
N ARG A 167 10.68 -5.28 -12.41
CA ARG A 167 11.48 -5.96 -13.45
C ARG A 167 12.02 -5.01 -14.52
N THR A 168 11.81 -3.69 -14.38
CA THR A 168 11.98 -2.74 -15.48
C THR A 168 12.87 -1.57 -15.04
N PRO A 169 14.09 -1.45 -15.59
CA PRO A 169 14.99 -0.33 -15.28
C PRO A 169 14.37 1.01 -15.71
N ILE A 170 14.51 2.05 -14.89
CA ILE A 170 14.17 3.41 -15.28
C ILE A 170 15.33 3.95 -16.13
N VAL A 171 15.06 4.28 -17.39
CA VAL A 171 16.07 4.77 -18.34
C VAL A 171 15.99 6.27 -18.63
N ASP A 172 14.90 6.94 -18.23
CA ASP A 172 14.70 8.40 -18.33
C ASP A 172 13.63 8.84 -17.32
N VAL A 173 13.88 9.97 -16.65
CA VAL A 173 13.03 10.56 -15.60
C VAL A 173 12.85 12.06 -15.78
N SER A 174 13.13 12.57 -16.98
CA SER A 174 12.88 13.98 -17.25
C SER A 174 11.41 14.32 -16.96
N ALA A 175 11.17 15.53 -16.45
CA ALA A 175 9.83 16.02 -16.11
C ALA A 175 8.81 15.87 -17.26
N HIS A 176 9.30 15.73 -18.49
CA HIS A 176 8.54 15.52 -19.72
C HIS A 176 7.90 14.12 -19.87
N HIS A 177 8.28 13.13 -19.05
CA HIS A 177 7.70 11.78 -19.09
C HIS A 177 6.59 11.55 -18.04
N PHE A 178 6.43 12.50 -17.11
CA PHE A 178 5.32 12.50 -16.16
C PHE A 178 4.12 13.20 -16.80
N ASP A 179 3.32 12.45 -17.56
CA ASP A 179 1.98 12.91 -17.91
C ASP A 179 1.13 12.93 -16.64
N LEU A 180 1.21 14.05 -15.90
CA LEU A 180 0.29 14.37 -14.81
C LEU A 180 -1.09 14.59 -15.42
N GLN A 181 -1.81 13.50 -15.70
CA GLN A 181 -3.21 13.59 -16.10
C GLN A 181 -4.00 14.05 -14.88
N ALA A 182 -4.47 15.30 -14.94
CA ALA A 182 -5.50 15.78 -14.03
C ALA A 182 -6.72 14.83 -14.07
N PRO A 183 -7.41 14.60 -12.95
CA PRO A 183 -8.58 13.73 -12.91
C PRO A 183 -9.58 14.16 -13.98
N ARG A 184 -10.02 13.21 -14.81
CA ARG A 184 -10.95 13.45 -15.93
C ARG A 184 -12.19 14.16 -15.38
N GLN A 185 -12.45 15.38 -15.84
CA GLN A 185 -13.74 16.03 -15.59
C GLN A 185 -14.87 15.15 -16.15
N PRO A 186 -15.97 14.95 -15.41
CA PRO A 186 -17.12 14.24 -15.92
C PRO A 186 -17.69 14.99 -17.14
N PRO A 187 -18.24 14.27 -18.12
CA PRO A 187 -18.78 14.89 -19.33
C PRO A 187 -19.90 15.87 -18.96
N GLN A 188 -19.80 17.10 -19.47
CA GLN A 188 -20.89 18.06 -19.36
C GLN A 188 -22.07 17.53 -20.18
N ALA A 189 -23.20 17.33 -19.49
CA ALA A 189 -24.46 17.00 -20.13
C ALA A 189 -24.92 18.22 -20.94
N THR A 190 -25.03 18.06 -22.25
CA THR A 190 -25.73 18.97 -23.16
C THR A 190 -27.23 18.75 -23.12
#